data_AF-A0A8S2UMK0-F1
#
_entry.id   AF-A0A8S2UMK0-F1
#
_cell.length_a   1.000
_cell.length_b   1.000
_cell.length_c   1.000
_cell.angle_alpha   90.00
_cell.angle_beta   90.00
_cell.angle_gamma   90.00
#
_symmetry.space_group_name_H-M   'P 1'
#
loop_
_entity.id
_entity.type
_entity.pdbx_description
1 polymer ?
#
loop_
_entity_poly.entity_id
_entity_poly.type
_entity_poly.pdbx_seq_one_letter_code
_entity_poly.pdbx_strand_id
1 'polypeptide(L)'
;TDKGNNFYIGSAVEFEQKATKFFSDTNAFIELSYNPFNEILNKVIQLLNTLRGKDLIRKWQYEQMMPDRTTCELAHLYFNPKTHK
;
A
#
# COMPACT_ATOMS: atom_id res chain seq x y z
N THR A 1 3.91 -24.50 -22.74
CA THR A 1 4.73 -23.26 -22.71
C THR A 1 4.04 -22.26 -23.59
N ASP A 2 3.22 -21.39 -22.99
CA ASP A 2 2.47 -20.39 -23.76
C ASP A 2 3.41 -19.29 -24.23
N LYS A 3 3.45 -19.10 -25.54
CA LYS A 3 4.41 -18.26 -26.29
C LYS A 3 3.97 -16.80 -26.25
N GLY A 4 4.12 -16.15 -25.10
CA GLY A 4 3.81 -14.73 -24.95
C GLY A 4 4.91 -13.99 -24.21
N ASN A 5 6.08 -13.78 -24.84
CA ASN A 5 7.12 -12.87 -24.37
C ASN A 5 6.72 -11.39 -24.53
N ASN A 6 5.47 -11.03 -24.24
CA ASN A 6 5.01 -9.66 -24.25
C ASN A 6 5.06 -9.12 -22.82
N PHE A 7 6.26 -8.74 -22.38
CA PHE A 7 6.38 -7.83 -21.24
C PHE A 7 5.85 -6.47 -21.71
N TYR A 8 4.61 -6.16 -21.32
CA TYR A 8 3.99 -4.87 -21.62
C TYR A 8 4.73 -3.80 -20.79
N ILE A 9 5.73 -3.14 -21.40
CA ILE A 9 6.37 -1.95 -20.84
C ILE A 9 5.44 -0.76 -21.12
N GLY A 10 4.29 -0.74 -20.43
CA GLY A 10 3.39 0.40 -20.48
C GLY A 10 4.07 1.58 -19.80
N SER A 11 3.99 2.77 -20.41
CA SER A 11 4.43 3.99 -19.73
C SER A 11 3.61 4.20 -18.45
N ALA A 12 4.14 4.93 -17.46
CA ALA A 12 3.40 5.24 -16.23
C ALA A 12 2.02 5.86 -16.54
N VAL A 13 1.93 6.66 -17.60
CA VAL A 13 0.70 7.29 -18.10
C VAL A 13 -0.31 6.25 -18.59
N GLU A 14 0.13 5.22 -19.31
CA GLU A 14 -0.77 4.15 -19.78
C GLU A 14 -1.29 3.31 -18.61
N PHE A 15 -0.46 3.11 -17.59
CA PHE A 15 -0.87 2.41 -16.37
C PHE A 15 -1.93 3.20 -15.61
N GLU A 16 -1.71 4.51 -15.41
CA GLU A 16 -2.69 5.41 -14.80
C GLU A 16 -4.02 5.41 -15.57
N GLN A 17 -3.98 5.57 -16.88
CA GLN A 17 -5.18 5.57 -17.73
C GLN A 17 -5.95 4.24 -17.63
N LYS A 18 -5.24 3.12 -17.63
CA LYS A 18 -5.85 1.79 -17.51
C LYS A 18 -6.44 1.57 -16.12
N ALA A 19 -5.76 2.06 -15.07
CA ALA A 19 -6.28 2.03 -13.71
C ALA A 19 -7.55 2.88 -13.61
N THR A 20 -7.55 4.13 -14.09
CA THR A 20 -8.74 5.00 -14.12
C THR A 20 -9.91 4.37 -14.86
N LYS A 21 -9.64 3.77 -16.04
CA LYS A 21 -10.68 3.07 -16.82
C LYS A 21 -11.25 1.88 -16.05
N PHE A 22 -10.38 1.05 -15.45
CA PHE A 22 -10.81 -0.07 -14.62
C PHE A 22 -11.63 0.39 -13.40
N PHE A 23 -11.25 1.50 -12.75
CA PHE A 23 -11.99 2.09 -11.63
C PHE A 23 -13.38 2.57 -12.06
N SER A 24 -13.48 3.25 -13.20
CA SER A 24 -14.75 3.71 -13.78
C SER A 24 -15.68 2.55 -14.14
N ASP A 25 -15.14 1.52 -14.79
CA ASP A 25 -15.93 0.41 -15.32
C ASP A 25 -16.42 -0.54 -14.22
N THR A 26 -15.64 -0.73 -13.15
CA THR A 26 -15.92 -1.76 -12.15
C THR A 26 -16.75 -1.25 -10.96
N ASN A 27 -16.78 0.06 -10.70
CA ASN A 27 -17.42 0.67 -9.53
C ASN A 27 -17.07 -0.09 -8.22
N ALA A 28 -15.93 -0.80 -8.21
CA ALA A 28 -15.60 -1.85 -7.24
C ALA A 28 -14.93 -1.30 -5.98
N PHE A 29 -14.77 0.01 -5.92
CA PHE A 29 -13.81 0.69 -5.09
C PHE A 29 -14.44 1.97 -4.55
N ILE A 30 -14.30 2.19 -3.24
CA ILE A 30 -14.78 3.41 -2.57
C ILE A 30 -13.57 4.29 -2.31
N GLU A 31 -13.54 5.47 -2.94
CA GLU A 31 -12.53 6.49 -2.64
C GLU A 31 -12.64 6.91 -1.18
N LEU A 32 -11.52 6.86 -0.46
CA LEU A 32 -11.48 7.33 0.92
C LEU A 32 -11.60 8.85 0.97
N SER A 33 -12.49 9.36 1.83
CA SER A 33 -12.67 10.80 2.05
C SER A 33 -11.48 11.49 2.74
N TYR A 34 -10.54 10.71 3.28
CA TYR A 34 -9.33 11.19 3.92
C TYR A 34 -8.18 10.20 3.69
N ASN A 35 -6.95 10.69 3.71
CA ASN A 35 -5.75 9.85 3.64
C ASN A 35 -5.36 9.36 5.06
N PRO A 36 -5.48 8.06 5.37
CA PRO A 36 -5.18 7.53 6.70
C PRO A 36 -3.68 7.29 6.96
N PHE A 37 -2.80 7.66 6.02
CA PHE A 37 -1.37 7.33 6.05
C PHE A 37 -0.73 7.64 7.40
N ASN A 38 -0.85 8.88 7.85
CA ASN A 38 -0.20 9.35 9.08
C ASN A 38 -0.69 8.60 10.32
N GLU A 39 -1.98 8.27 10.37
CA GLU A 39 -2.56 7.54 11.49
C GLU A 39 -2.05 6.09 11.55
N ILE A 40 -2.02 5.42 10.40
CA ILE A 40 -1.53 4.05 10.28
C ILE A 40 -0.03 4.00 10.60
N LEU A 41 0.75 4.91 10.01
CA LEU A 41 2.18 5.05 10.26
C LEU A 41 2.48 5.23 11.74
N ASN A 42 1.75 6.12 12.42
CA ASN A 42 1.90 6.33 13.86
C ASN A 42 1.59 5.08 14.68
N LYS A 43 0.52 4.34 14.34
CA LYS A 43 0.17 3.08 15.01
C LYS A 43 1.26 2.02 14.84
N VAL A 44 1.83 1.90 13.65
CA VAL A 44 2.94 0.95 13.38
C VAL A 44 4.17 1.31 14.22
N ILE A 45 4.56 2.59 14.25
CA ILE A 45 5.70 3.06 15.06
C ILE A 45 5.46 2.78 16.55
N GLN A 46 4.26 3.07 17.07
CA GLN A 46 3.90 2.78 18.46
C GLN A 46 3.97 1.29 18.80
N LEU A 47 3.52 0.43 17.89
CA LEU A 47 3.61 -1.03 18.04
C LEU A 47 5.07 -1.47 18.11
N LEU A 48 5.92 -1.03 17.17
CA LEU A 48 7.34 -1.38 17.14
C LEU A 48 8.08 -0.91 18.40
N ASN A 49 7.80 0.30 18.86
CA ASN A 49 8.34 0.83 20.13
C ASN A 49 7.93 -0.04 21.32
N THR A 50 6.66 -0.45 21.38
CA THR A 50 6.14 -1.32 22.45
C THR A 50 6.81 -2.69 22.43
N LEU A 51 6.95 -3.31 21.25
CA LEU A 51 7.60 -4.60 21.08
C LEU A 51 9.08 -4.53 21.47
N ARG A 52 9.78 -3.46 21.09
CA ARG A 52 11.18 -3.25 21.45
C ARG A 52 11.35 -2.99 22.95
N GLY A 53 10.48 -2.19 23.55
CA GLY A 53 10.50 -1.91 24.99
C GLY A 53 10.19 -3.13 25.87
N LYS A 54 9.53 -4.14 25.31
CA LYS A 54 9.29 -5.45 25.97
C LYS A 54 10.31 -6.53 25.59
N ASP A 55 11.36 -6.18 24.83
CA ASP A 55 12.35 -7.10 24.28
C ASP A 55 11.76 -8.31 23.51
N LEU A 56 10.58 -8.13 22.92
CA LEU A 56 9.92 -9.15 22.08
C LEU A 56 10.52 -9.21 20.66
N ILE A 57 11.26 -8.16 20.27
CA ILE A 57 12.01 -8.10 19.02
C ILE A 57 13.45 -7.63 19.28
N ARG A 58 14.38 -8.16 18.49
CA ARG A 58 15.79 -7.77 18.52
C ARG A 58 15.96 -6.38 17.90
N LYS A 59 17.02 -5.67 18.31
CA LYS A 59 17.36 -4.35 17.78
C LYS A 59 17.41 -4.31 16.24
N TRP A 60 18.07 -5.28 15.61
CA TRP A 60 18.17 -5.33 14.15
C TRP A 60 16.81 -5.52 13.46
N GLN A 61 15.88 -6.26 14.08
CA GLN A 61 14.52 -6.43 13.53
C GLN A 61 13.76 -5.12 13.60
N TYR A 62 13.85 -4.43 14.74
CA TYR A 62 13.26 -3.10 14.91
C TYR A 62 13.78 -2.11 13.87
N GLU A 63 15.10 -2.06 13.65
CA GLU A 63 15.71 -1.14 12.67
C GLU A 63 15.29 -1.46 11.22
N GLN A 64 15.16 -2.72 10.87
CA GLN A 64 14.70 -3.15 9.52
C GLN A 64 13.19 -2.93 9.31
N MET A 65 12.39 -3.02 10.36
CA MET A 65 10.93 -2.88 10.29
C MET A 65 10.45 -1.43 10.47
N MET A 66 11.29 -0.54 10.97
CA MET A 66 10.91 0.85 11.21
C MET A 66 10.67 1.56 9.87
N PRO A 67 9.44 2.04 9.60
CA PRO A 67 9.16 2.76 8.37
C PRO A 67 9.90 4.10 8.34
N ASP A 68 10.57 4.40 7.22
CA ASP A 68 11.12 5.73 6.94
C ASP A 68 9.98 6.68 6.56
N ARG A 69 9.80 7.74 7.33
CA ARG A 69 8.73 8.72 7.13
C ARG A 69 8.88 9.52 5.84
N THR A 70 10.07 9.57 5.27
CA THR A 70 10.37 10.36 4.07
C THR A 70 10.16 9.59 2.78
N THR A 71 10.22 8.26 2.83
CA THR A 71 10.08 7.39 1.66
C THR A 71 8.86 6.47 1.72
N CYS A 72 8.23 6.33 2.89
CA CYS A 72 7.04 5.51 3.04
C CYS A 72 5.81 6.25 2.54
N GLU A 73 5.00 5.57 1.76
CA GLU A 73 3.70 6.04 1.30
C GLU A 73 2.68 4.91 1.46
N LEU A 74 1.41 5.25 1.57
CA LEU A 74 0.35 4.28 1.35
C LEU A 74 0.40 3.90 -0.12
N ALA A 75 0.57 2.60 -0.41
CA ALA A 75 0.34 2.10 -1.75
C ALA A 75 -1.03 2.61 -2.24
N HIS A 76 -1.12 3.04 -3.51
CA HIS A 76 -2.26 3.72 -4.16
C HIS A 76 -3.63 2.97 -4.13
N LEU A 77 -3.81 2.02 -3.23
CA LEU A 77 -5.08 1.41 -2.85
C LEU A 77 -5.84 2.34 -1.90
N TYR A 78 -6.30 3.49 -2.39
CA TYR A 78 -7.28 4.34 -1.68
C TYR A 78 -8.70 3.79 -1.77
N PHE A 79 -8.83 2.47 -1.90
CA PHE A 79 -10.07 1.86 -2.30
C PHE A 79 -10.32 0.57 -1.54
N ASN A 80 -11.32 0.59 -0.67
CA ASN A 80 -11.85 -0.65 -0.12
C ASN A 80 -12.64 -1.35 -1.23
N PRO A 81 -12.38 -2.65 -1.49
CA PRO A 81 -13.23 -3.43 -2.38
C PRO A 81 -14.64 -3.42 -1.81
N LYS A 82 -15.64 -3.06 -2.63
CA LYS A 82 -17.04 -3.21 -2.24
C LYS A 82 -17.28 -4.68 -1.92
N THR A 83 -17.90 -4.96 -0.78
CA THR A 83 -18.39 -6.29 -0.47
C THR A 83 -19.38 -6.70 -1.56
N HIS A 84 -19.06 -7.76 -2.29
CA HIS A 84 -20.02 -8.40 -3.19
C HIS A 84 -21.20 -8.90 -2.34
N LYS A 85 -22.42 -8.47 -2.68
CA LYS A 85 -23.67 -9.02 -2.15
C LYS A 85 -24.08 -10.24 -2.95
#